data_AF-A0A949XUA5-F1
#
_entry.id   AF-A0A949XUA5-F1
#
_cell.length_a   1.000
_cell.length_b   1.000
_cell.length_c   1.000
_cell.angle_alpha   90.00
_cell.angle_beta   90.00
_cell.angle_gamma   90.00
#
_symmetry.space_group_name_H-M   'P 1'
#
loop_
_entity.id
_entity.type
_entity.pdbx_description
1 polymer ?
#
loop_
_entity_poly.entity_id
_entity_poly.type
_entity_poly.pdbx_seq_one_letter_code
_entity_poly.pdbx_strand_id
1 'polypeptide(L)'
;MSKPLPDPHLSDLQSTIENLSARVAELDERLRALEHNPAEARKKTVAASPDSANESTLNPGLKIINRIGAITLAIGFVFFFKYAVDNSWIGASGRVFLGACAGLFQIALAEWLRRRNQPVFSQGLAGCGLATLYISIYAASVYYVLLSQPVAFMLLVAACALASPLSFLYGNPTIAALGLTGGFLTPPLLSNSQAHPWILFSYLLLLDLGSLAVAARRQWVLLKGLAFAGTAILFAAAIAGYHAPHPAAPIFLPIFFAIFFASSLNELPWLAWLNAFWCLICFWILLDQKYPGSFALVCFGLAACYGIASQGNARQALRSGFYMIAHACAGIGVLRLLALWAIGHSSPLTRASLVSELDSTFLALYAVLMIALAVARRSVLDRAIGLTVLGIVITKLYLYDVWRLDRFYCISAFVGLGVLLLAASFVYSRFRSRPGNS
;
A
#
# COMPACT_ATOMS: atom_id res chain seq x y z
N MET A 1 -24.04 84.89 65.79
CA MET A 1 -22.96 83.99 65.36
C MET A 1 -23.53 82.99 64.35
N SER A 2 -23.49 83.31 63.06
CA SER A 2 -23.93 82.43 61.98
C SER A 2 -22.81 81.45 61.64
N LYS A 3 -23.08 80.15 61.81
CA LYS A 3 -22.22 79.04 61.38
C LYS A 3 -21.92 79.20 59.87
N PRO A 4 -20.67 79.11 59.41
CA PRO A 4 -20.37 79.18 57.98
C PRO A 4 -20.97 77.94 57.29
N LEU A 5 -21.60 78.16 56.14
CA LEU A 5 -22.18 77.11 55.29
C LEU A 5 -21.06 76.15 54.80
N PRO A 6 -21.30 74.83 54.72
CA PRO A 6 -20.35 73.89 54.16
C PRO A 6 -20.11 74.20 52.69
N ASP A 7 -18.84 74.31 52.30
CA ASP A 7 -18.44 74.57 50.91
C ASP A 7 -18.71 73.31 50.05
N PRO A 8 -19.65 73.35 49.08
CA PRO A 8 -20.05 72.18 48.31
C PRO A 8 -18.91 71.55 47.50
N HIS A 9 -17.84 72.30 47.23
CA HIS A 9 -16.65 71.78 46.53
C HIS A 9 -15.81 70.81 47.39
N LEU A 10 -15.82 70.97 48.72
CA LEU A 10 -15.04 70.11 49.63
C LEU A 10 -15.69 68.73 49.81
N SER A 11 -17.02 68.65 49.84
CA SER A 11 -17.74 67.36 49.92
C SER A 11 -17.58 66.51 48.66
N ASP A 12 -17.51 67.14 47.49
CA ASP A 12 -17.35 66.44 46.21
C ASP A 12 -15.96 65.81 46.06
N LEU A 13 -14.93 66.57 46.48
CA LEU A 13 -13.55 66.07 46.54
C LEU A 13 -13.40 64.91 47.53
N GLN A 14 -14.04 64.98 48.71
CA GLN A 14 -14.00 63.89 49.68
C GLN A 14 -14.64 62.61 49.13
N SER A 15 -15.78 62.73 48.46
CA SER A 15 -16.45 61.57 47.82
C SER A 15 -15.61 60.96 46.70
N THR A 16 -14.88 61.80 45.95
CA THR A 16 -13.98 61.37 44.87
C THR A 16 -12.77 60.62 45.44
N ILE A 17 -12.19 61.10 46.54
CA ILE A 17 -11.07 60.44 47.22
C ILE A 17 -11.52 59.11 47.82
N GLU A 18 -12.70 59.04 48.44
CA GLU A 18 -13.24 57.78 48.96
C GLU A 18 -13.47 56.76 47.84
N ASN A 19 -14.07 57.17 46.72
CA ASN A 19 -14.29 56.31 45.56
C ASN A 19 -12.96 55.81 44.96
N LEU A 20 -11.98 56.69 44.80
CA LEU A 20 -10.65 56.32 44.32
C LEU A 20 -9.95 55.36 45.28
N SER A 21 -10.03 55.61 46.60
CA SER A 21 -9.44 54.73 47.61
C SER A 21 -10.07 53.33 47.60
N ALA A 22 -11.39 53.24 47.40
CA ALA A 22 -12.10 51.98 47.28
C ALA A 22 -11.70 51.20 46.01
N ARG A 23 -11.54 51.89 44.87
CA ARG A 23 -11.07 51.28 43.61
C ARG A 23 -9.64 50.78 43.71
N VAL A 24 -8.76 51.51 44.41
CA VAL A 24 -7.38 51.06 44.64
C VAL A 24 -7.36 49.81 45.52
N ALA A 25 -8.16 49.76 46.59
CA ALA A 25 -8.28 48.56 47.42
C ALA A 25 -8.80 47.33 46.65
N GLU A 26 -9.80 47.51 45.78
CA GLU A 26 -10.32 46.44 44.92
C GLU A 26 -9.26 45.95 43.92
N LEU A 27 -8.49 46.86 43.33
CA LEU A 27 -7.41 46.53 42.39
C LEU A 27 -6.30 45.72 43.07
N ASP A 28 -5.91 46.08 44.29
CA ASP A 28 -4.92 45.34 45.07
C ASP A 28 -5.40 43.93 45.41
N GLU A 29 -6.68 43.77 45.76
CA GLU A 29 -7.27 42.46 46.03
C GLU A 29 -7.29 41.58 44.76
N ARG A 30 -7.65 42.16 43.61
CA ARG A 30 -7.58 41.48 42.31
C ARG A 30 -6.16 41.09 41.93
N LEU A 31 -5.17 41.96 42.19
CA LEU A 31 -3.76 41.68 41.90
C LEU A 31 -3.27 40.48 42.73
N ARG A 32 -3.57 40.48 44.04
CA ARG A 32 -3.24 39.37 44.96
C ARG A 32 -3.92 38.06 44.54
N ALA A 33 -5.18 38.12 44.10
CA ALA A 33 -5.90 36.95 43.60
C ALA A 33 -5.27 36.38 42.31
N LEU A 34 -4.74 37.23 41.43
CA LEU A 34 -4.02 36.82 40.22
C LEU A 34 -2.63 36.24 40.52
N GLU A 35 -1.93 36.75 41.53
CA GLU A 35 -0.65 36.21 42.00
C GLU A 35 -0.80 34.80 42.61
N HIS A 36 -1.88 34.54 43.36
CA HIS A 36 -2.12 33.25 44.01
C HIS A 36 -2.58 32.14 43.06
N ASN A 37 -3.21 32.47 41.92
CA ASN A 37 -3.70 31.48 40.96
C ASN A 37 -3.37 31.84 39.49
N PRO A 38 -2.09 31.72 39.08
CA PRO A 38 -1.64 32.10 37.74
C PRO A 38 -2.29 31.27 36.62
N ALA A 39 -2.79 30.06 36.92
CA ALA A 39 -3.48 29.21 35.95
C ALA A 39 -4.87 29.74 35.57
N GLU A 40 -5.61 30.26 36.55
CA GLU A 40 -6.95 30.84 36.35
C GLU A 40 -6.88 32.25 35.75
N ALA A 41 -5.87 33.03 36.14
CA ALA A 41 -5.49 34.28 35.49
C ALA A 41 -5.24 34.07 33.99
N ARG A 42 -4.38 33.10 33.64
CA ARG A 42 -4.08 32.76 32.24
C ARG A 42 -5.33 32.32 31.47
N LYS A 43 -6.26 31.61 32.12
CA LYS A 43 -7.53 31.18 31.50
C LYS A 43 -8.46 32.37 31.21
N LYS A 44 -8.55 33.35 32.10
CA LYS A 44 -9.32 34.60 31.88
C LYS A 44 -8.65 35.50 30.84
N THR A 45 -7.31 35.64 30.85
CA THR A 45 -6.59 36.47 29.88
C THR A 45 -6.63 35.87 28.47
N VAL A 46 -6.60 34.55 28.32
CA VAL A 46 -6.76 33.86 27.02
C VAL A 46 -8.20 33.94 26.51
N ALA A 47 -9.19 33.93 27.41
CA ALA A 47 -10.60 34.15 27.07
C ALA A 47 -10.92 35.62 26.70
N ALA A 48 -10.13 36.57 27.20
CA ALA A 48 -10.27 38.01 26.93
C ALA A 48 -9.40 38.51 25.77
N SER A 49 -8.65 37.64 25.07
CA SER A 49 -7.95 38.03 23.86
C SER A 49 -8.98 38.35 22.75
N PRO A 50 -8.93 39.54 22.12
CA PRO A 50 -9.90 39.95 21.10
C PRO A 50 -10.02 38.97 19.93
N ASP A 51 -8.94 38.25 19.62
CA ASP A 51 -8.88 37.33 18.48
C ASP A 51 -9.54 35.96 18.76
N SER A 52 -9.49 35.45 20.00
CA SER A 52 -10.10 34.15 20.35
C SER A 52 -11.61 34.25 20.58
N ALA A 53 -12.09 35.42 21.03
CA ALA A 53 -13.52 35.72 21.18
C ALA A 53 -14.24 35.90 19.82
N ASN A 54 -13.53 36.33 18.77
CA ASN A 54 -14.13 36.62 17.46
C ASN A 54 -14.46 35.36 16.62
N GLU A 55 -13.65 34.30 16.67
CA GLU A 55 -13.92 33.08 15.87
C GLU A 55 -15.13 32.26 16.38
N SER A 56 -15.36 32.31 17.70
CA SER A 56 -16.41 31.55 18.39
C SER A 56 -17.78 32.25 18.35
N THR A 57 -17.83 33.57 18.17
CA THR A 57 -19.06 34.39 18.16
C THR A 57 -19.61 34.67 16.76
N LEU A 58 -18.91 34.29 15.69
CA LEU A 58 -19.43 34.37 14.32
C LEU A 58 -20.70 33.51 14.17
N ASN A 59 -21.84 34.18 13.94
CA ASN A 59 -23.15 33.56 13.72
C ASN A 59 -23.04 32.37 12.74
N PRO A 60 -23.66 31.21 13.03
CA PRO A 60 -23.63 30.04 12.14
C PRO A 60 -24.05 30.38 10.71
N GLY A 61 -25.01 31.29 10.55
CA GLY A 61 -25.45 31.81 9.25
C GLY A 61 -24.33 32.52 8.47
N LEU A 62 -23.49 33.30 9.14
CA LEU A 62 -22.38 34.01 8.49
C LEU A 62 -21.26 33.06 8.04
N LYS A 63 -21.00 31.99 8.81
CA LYS A 63 -20.08 30.92 8.39
C LYS A 63 -20.59 30.19 7.16
N ILE A 64 -21.89 29.93 7.07
CA ILE A 64 -22.52 29.30 5.91
C ILE A 64 -22.50 30.24 4.70
N ILE A 65 -22.89 31.50 4.86
CA ILE A 65 -22.86 32.50 3.77
C ILE A 65 -21.43 32.68 3.24
N ASN A 66 -20.42 32.76 4.11
CA ASN A 66 -19.02 32.86 3.69
C ASN A 66 -18.56 31.60 2.93
N ARG A 67 -18.92 30.40 3.39
CA ARG A 67 -18.60 29.14 2.69
C ARG A 67 -19.29 29.07 1.32
N ILE A 68 -20.57 29.42 1.24
CA ILE A 68 -21.32 29.47 -0.01
C ILE A 68 -20.70 30.51 -0.95
N GLY A 69 -20.41 31.70 -0.47
CA GLY A 69 -19.75 32.76 -1.23
C GLY A 69 -18.39 32.31 -1.79
N ALA A 70 -17.56 31.67 -0.96
CA ALA A 70 -16.28 31.11 -1.38
C ALA A 70 -16.43 30.01 -2.45
N ILE A 71 -17.39 29.10 -2.29
CA ILE A 71 -17.68 28.03 -3.26
C ILE A 71 -18.18 28.64 -4.59
N THR A 72 -19.12 29.58 -4.54
CA THR A 72 -19.66 30.27 -5.73
C THR A 72 -18.56 31.03 -6.46
N LEU A 73 -17.68 31.73 -5.74
CA LEU A 73 -16.54 32.43 -6.31
C LEU A 73 -15.54 31.45 -6.95
N ALA A 74 -15.24 30.33 -6.28
CA ALA A 74 -14.37 29.29 -6.83
C ALA A 74 -14.92 28.70 -8.13
N ILE A 75 -16.23 28.41 -8.17
CA ILE A 75 -16.93 27.97 -9.38
C ILE A 75 -16.84 29.04 -10.48
N GLY A 76 -17.05 30.31 -10.14
CA GLY A 76 -16.88 31.44 -11.05
C GLY A 76 -15.49 31.51 -11.67
N PHE A 77 -14.43 31.32 -10.88
CA PHE A 77 -13.05 31.25 -11.38
C PHE A 77 -12.82 30.08 -12.34
N VAL A 78 -13.41 28.90 -12.07
CA VAL A 78 -13.32 27.74 -12.98
C VAL A 78 -14.00 28.05 -14.32
N PHE A 79 -15.20 28.64 -14.30
CA PHE A 79 -15.90 29.05 -15.52
C PHE A 79 -15.17 30.16 -16.27
N PHE A 80 -14.62 31.15 -15.55
CA PHE A 80 -13.80 32.21 -16.15
C PHE A 80 -12.55 31.65 -16.82
N PHE A 81 -11.85 30.72 -16.16
CA PHE A 81 -10.70 30.05 -16.74
C PHE A 81 -11.08 29.28 -18.01
N LYS A 82 -12.20 28.54 -17.97
CA LYS A 82 -12.74 27.86 -19.16
C LYS A 82 -13.09 28.86 -20.26
N TYR A 83 -13.74 29.97 -19.94
CA TYR A 83 -14.08 31.01 -20.91
C TYR A 83 -12.84 31.64 -21.56
N ALA A 84 -11.79 31.93 -20.78
CA ALA A 84 -10.51 32.42 -21.28
C ALA A 84 -9.81 31.39 -22.19
N VAL A 85 -9.95 30.11 -21.86
CA VAL A 85 -9.46 28.98 -22.67
C VAL A 85 -10.23 28.85 -23.99
N ASP A 86 -11.55 28.92 -23.95
CA ASP A 86 -12.44 28.76 -25.11
C ASP A 86 -12.30 29.96 -26.08
N ASN A 87 -12.04 31.17 -25.57
CA ASN A 87 -11.75 32.37 -26.38
C ASN A 87 -10.28 32.50 -26.79
N SER A 88 -9.46 31.46 -26.61
CA SER A 88 -8.03 31.45 -26.98
C SER A 88 -7.16 32.53 -26.31
N TRP A 89 -7.60 33.12 -25.19
CA TRP A 89 -6.79 34.06 -24.42
C TRP A 89 -5.61 33.34 -23.74
N ILE A 90 -5.81 32.08 -23.36
CA ILE A 90 -4.79 31.21 -22.77
C ILE A 90 -4.55 30.03 -23.70
N GLY A 91 -3.47 30.09 -24.47
CA GLY A 91 -3.00 29.00 -25.32
C GLY A 91 -2.55 27.77 -24.52
N ALA A 92 -2.27 26.67 -25.23
CA ALA A 92 -1.88 25.39 -24.61
C ALA A 92 -0.66 25.50 -23.69
N SER A 93 0.38 26.24 -24.11
CA SER A 93 1.58 26.50 -23.31
C SER A 93 1.26 27.26 -22.02
N GLY A 94 0.38 28.27 -22.09
CA GLY A 94 -0.08 29.03 -20.92
C GLY A 94 -0.82 28.15 -19.91
N ARG A 95 -1.66 27.22 -20.37
CA ARG A 95 -2.40 26.29 -19.49
C ARG A 95 -1.46 25.37 -18.72
N VAL A 96 -0.47 24.80 -19.42
CA VAL A 96 0.56 23.94 -18.81
C VAL A 96 1.42 24.73 -17.83
N PHE A 97 1.85 25.94 -18.21
CA PHE A 97 2.63 26.81 -17.35
C PHE A 97 1.88 27.17 -16.07
N LEU A 98 0.62 27.60 -16.18
CA LEU A 98 -0.23 27.89 -15.03
C LEU A 98 -0.45 26.67 -14.14
N GLY A 99 -0.65 25.48 -14.73
CA GLY A 99 -0.74 24.23 -13.99
C GLY A 99 0.55 23.89 -13.24
N ALA A 100 1.71 24.07 -13.88
CA ALA A 100 3.00 23.85 -13.25
C ALA A 100 3.25 24.84 -12.09
N CYS A 101 2.98 26.12 -12.31
CA CYS A 101 3.07 27.15 -11.28
C CYS A 101 2.11 26.87 -10.11
N ALA A 102 0.86 26.45 -10.39
CA ALA A 102 -0.11 26.10 -9.37
C ALA A 102 0.36 24.90 -8.53
N GLY A 103 0.92 23.87 -9.16
CA GLY A 103 1.47 22.71 -8.45
C GLY A 103 2.65 23.07 -7.55
N LEU A 104 3.62 23.84 -8.06
CA LEU A 104 4.75 24.34 -7.26
C LEU A 104 4.27 25.26 -6.13
N PHE A 105 3.31 26.15 -6.40
CA PHE A 105 2.73 27.04 -5.41
C PHE A 105 2.04 26.25 -4.29
N GLN A 106 1.28 25.20 -4.60
CA GLN A 106 0.66 24.33 -3.59
C GLN A 106 1.70 23.64 -2.71
N ILE A 107 2.81 23.16 -3.29
CA ILE A 107 3.91 22.55 -2.51
C ILE A 107 4.59 23.61 -1.61
N ALA A 108 4.86 24.80 -2.14
CA ALA A 108 5.46 25.89 -1.37
C ALA A 108 4.53 26.37 -0.23
N LEU A 109 3.23 26.48 -0.52
CA LEU A 109 2.21 26.85 0.45
C LEU A 109 2.05 25.76 1.52
N ALA A 110 2.12 24.48 1.14
CA ALA A 110 2.14 23.36 2.07
C ALA A 110 3.34 23.43 3.02
N GLU A 111 4.54 23.76 2.53
CA GLU A 111 5.73 23.92 3.37
C GLU A 111 5.60 25.12 4.31
N TRP A 112 5.01 26.23 3.84
CA TRP A 112 4.71 27.39 4.68
C TRP A 112 3.69 27.07 5.78
N LEU A 113 2.60 26.37 5.46
CA LEU A 113 1.58 25.91 6.42
C LEU A 113 2.14 24.91 7.44
N ARG A 114 3.04 24.01 7.00
CA ARG A 114 3.73 23.06 7.87
C ARG A 114 4.50 23.81 8.98
N ARG A 115 5.19 24.90 8.62
CA ARG A 115 5.92 25.76 9.58
C ARG A 115 5.00 26.53 10.53
N ARG A 116 3.72 26.69 10.18
CA ARG A 116 2.67 27.31 11.00
C ARG A 116 1.90 26.29 11.85
N ASN A 117 2.42 25.08 12.01
CA ASN A 117 1.85 24.01 12.86
C ASN A 117 0.49 23.48 12.38
N GLN A 118 0.28 23.41 11.05
CA GLN A 118 -0.92 22.85 10.41
C GLN A 118 -0.58 21.55 9.63
N PRO A 119 -0.15 20.46 10.31
CA PRO A 119 0.46 19.30 9.66
C PRO A 119 -0.50 18.53 8.75
N VAL A 120 -1.74 18.28 9.20
CA VAL A 120 -2.73 17.49 8.44
C VAL A 120 -3.07 18.16 7.11
N PHE A 121 -3.35 19.47 7.15
CA PHE A 121 -3.71 20.23 5.96
C PHE A 121 -2.51 20.38 5.00
N SER A 122 -1.31 20.61 5.55
CA SER A 122 -0.09 20.72 4.74
C SER A 122 0.25 19.45 3.95
N GLN A 123 -0.02 18.27 4.52
CA GLN A 123 0.21 16.98 3.84
C GLN A 123 -0.71 16.79 2.64
N GLY A 124 -2.00 17.08 2.81
CA GLY A 124 -2.98 17.02 1.73
C GLY A 124 -2.61 17.99 0.60
N LEU A 125 -2.25 19.22 0.96
CA LEU A 125 -1.87 20.25 -0.01
C LEU A 125 -0.59 19.92 -0.78
N ALA A 126 0.43 19.33 -0.13
CA ALA A 126 1.63 18.85 -0.80
C ALA A 126 1.31 17.73 -1.81
N GLY A 127 0.44 16.79 -1.44
CA GLY A 127 -0.05 15.73 -2.33
C GLY A 127 -0.81 16.29 -3.54
N CYS A 128 -1.70 17.26 -3.32
CA CYS A 128 -2.42 17.95 -4.39
C CYS A 128 -1.46 18.69 -5.34
N GLY A 129 -0.43 19.35 -4.81
CA GLY A 129 0.57 20.04 -5.62
C GLY A 129 1.34 19.07 -6.50
N LEU A 130 1.72 17.91 -5.95
CA LEU A 130 2.39 16.85 -6.70
C LEU A 130 1.49 16.27 -7.80
N ALA A 131 0.21 16.01 -7.49
CA ALA A 131 -0.77 15.53 -8.47
C ALA A 131 -1.01 16.56 -9.59
N THR A 132 -1.07 17.85 -9.24
CA THR A 132 -1.23 18.95 -10.21
C THR A 132 -0.03 19.02 -11.16
N LEU A 133 1.20 18.90 -10.64
CA LEU A 133 2.41 18.80 -11.46
C LEU A 133 2.35 17.62 -12.42
N TYR A 134 1.97 16.45 -11.90
CA TYR A 134 1.87 15.22 -12.68
C TYR A 134 0.87 15.38 -13.84
N ILE A 135 -0.34 15.89 -13.56
CA ILE A 135 -1.37 16.13 -14.57
C ILE A 135 -0.92 17.18 -15.59
N SER A 136 -0.24 18.24 -15.15
CA SER A 136 0.24 19.29 -16.06
C SER A 136 1.30 18.76 -17.05
N ILE A 137 2.27 17.97 -16.56
CA ILE A 137 3.30 17.35 -17.41
C ILE A 137 2.67 16.37 -18.39
N TYR A 138 1.73 15.54 -17.94
CA TYR A 138 0.99 14.62 -18.80
C TYR A 138 0.16 15.35 -19.86
N ALA A 139 -0.54 16.42 -19.49
CA ALA A 139 -1.28 17.24 -20.44
C ALA A 139 -0.36 17.88 -21.49
N ALA A 140 0.82 18.32 -21.07
CA ALA A 140 1.82 18.88 -21.97
C ALA A 140 2.31 17.89 -23.03
N SER A 141 2.42 16.60 -22.72
CA SER A 141 2.89 15.59 -23.67
C SER A 141 1.78 14.98 -24.52
N VAL A 142 0.69 14.51 -23.89
CA VAL A 142 -0.33 13.71 -24.57
C VAL A 142 -1.44 14.56 -25.18
N TYR A 143 -1.95 15.55 -24.44
CA TYR A 143 -3.08 16.35 -24.91
C TYR A 143 -2.65 17.51 -25.80
N TYR A 144 -1.57 18.21 -25.43
CA TYR A 144 -1.14 19.42 -26.12
C TYR A 144 0.10 19.22 -27.00
N VAL A 145 0.80 18.09 -26.90
CA VAL A 145 1.98 17.75 -27.70
C VAL A 145 3.06 18.86 -27.68
N LEU A 146 3.18 19.55 -26.55
CA LEU A 146 4.16 20.60 -26.29
C LEU A 146 5.52 20.03 -25.88
N LEU A 147 5.51 18.87 -25.22
CA LEU A 147 6.71 18.18 -24.77
C LEU A 147 6.89 16.87 -25.53
N SER A 148 8.14 16.57 -25.90
CA SER A 148 8.47 15.25 -26.42
C SER A 148 8.29 14.19 -25.33
N GLN A 149 7.92 12.97 -25.75
CA GLN A 149 7.67 11.86 -24.84
C GLN A 149 8.85 11.57 -23.88
N PRO A 150 10.14 11.62 -24.30
CA PRO A 150 11.26 11.42 -23.38
C PRO A 150 11.38 12.52 -22.32
N VAL A 151 11.15 13.79 -22.69
CA VAL A 151 11.23 14.92 -21.77
C VAL A 151 10.11 14.84 -20.73
N ALA A 152 8.89 14.52 -21.17
CA ALA A 152 7.77 14.32 -20.27
C ALA A 152 8.00 13.15 -19.30
N PHE A 153 8.55 12.04 -19.80
CA PHE A 153 8.92 10.89 -18.98
C PHE A 153 9.92 11.29 -17.89
N MET A 154 10.99 12.02 -18.24
CA MET A 154 11.99 12.49 -17.26
C MET A 154 11.39 13.45 -16.22
N LEU A 155 10.47 14.34 -16.62
CA LEU A 155 9.79 15.24 -15.69
C LEU A 155 8.85 14.50 -14.73
N LEU A 156 8.12 13.49 -15.20
CA LEU A 156 7.28 12.65 -14.34
C LEU A 156 8.12 11.81 -13.37
N VAL A 157 9.28 11.31 -13.81
CA VAL A 157 10.26 10.65 -12.92
C VAL A 157 10.77 11.63 -11.86
N ALA A 158 11.11 12.85 -12.24
CA ALA A 158 11.53 13.89 -11.29
C ALA A 158 10.43 14.24 -10.28
N ALA A 159 9.17 14.34 -10.73
CA ALA A 159 8.03 14.55 -9.84
C ALA A 159 7.85 13.37 -8.86
N CYS A 160 7.93 12.13 -9.34
CA CYS A 160 7.90 10.95 -8.48
C CYS A 160 9.05 10.96 -7.45
N ALA A 161 10.27 11.29 -7.88
CA ALA A 161 11.44 11.37 -7.01
C ALA A 161 11.30 12.49 -5.95
N LEU A 162 10.65 13.61 -6.28
CA LEU A 162 10.32 14.70 -5.35
C LEU A 162 9.39 14.26 -4.21
N ALA A 163 8.55 13.25 -4.43
CA ALA A 163 7.65 12.73 -3.40
C ALA A 163 8.42 12.08 -2.23
N SER A 164 9.57 11.47 -2.48
CA SER A 164 10.39 10.80 -1.47
C SER A 164 10.90 11.75 -0.37
N PRO A 165 11.66 12.84 -0.68
CA PRO A 165 12.09 13.79 0.35
C PRO A 165 10.91 14.48 1.03
N LEU A 166 9.84 14.82 0.30
CA LEU A 166 8.62 15.39 0.89
C LEU A 166 8.02 14.43 1.93
N SER A 167 7.89 13.14 1.60
CA SER A 167 7.35 12.16 2.55
C SER A 167 8.14 12.08 3.87
N PHE A 168 9.47 12.23 3.82
CA PHE A 168 10.30 12.29 5.02
C PHE A 168 10.10 13.60 5.80
N LEU A 169 9.95 14.74 5.10
CA LEU A 169 9.70 16.04 5.72
C LEU A 169 8.36 16.10 6.46
N TYR A 170 7.32 15.50 5.88
CA TYR A 170 5.99 15.46 6.47
C TYR A 170 5.75 14.28 7.40
N GLY A 171 6.65 13.29 7.41
CA GLY A 171 6.52 12.07 8.22
C GLY A 171 5.34 11.17 7.84
N ASN A 172 4.78 11.34 6.63
CA ASN A 172 3.58 10.61 6.20
C ASN A 172 3.86 9.78 4.92
N PRO A 173 3.62 8.45 4.94
CA PRO A 173 3.82 7.59 3.78
C PRO A 173 2.90 7.92 2.59
N THR A 174 1.76 8.57 2.80
CA THR A 174 0.78 8.85 1.73
C THR A 174 1.36 9.73 0.61
N ILE A 175 2.28 10.64 0.91
CA ILE A 175 2.92 11.49 -0.11
C ILE A 175 3.82 10.64 -1.00
N ALA A 176 4.64 9.76 -0.40
CA ALA A 176 5.45 8.81 -1.17
C ALA A 176 4.57 7.82 -1.95
N ALA A 177 3.45 7.39 -1.37
CA ALA A 177 2.49 6.52 -2.03
C ALA A 177 1.89 7.19 -3.27
N LEU A 178 1.50 8.47 -3.20
CA LEU A 178 1.03 9.24 -4.36
C LEU A 178 2.10 9.35 -5.45
N GLY A 179 3.36 9.66 -5.07
CA GLY A 179 4.47 9.69 -6.01
C GLY A 179 4.69 8.34 -6.69
N LEU A 180 4.70 7.26 -5.91
CA LEU A 180 4.86 5.89 -6.39
C LEU A 180 3.72 5.46 -7.33
N THR A 181 2.47 5.78 -6.98
CA THR A 181 1.31 5.58 -7.87
C THR A 181 1.48 6.35 -9.17
N GLY A 182 1.94 7.61 -9.11
CA GLY A 182 2.32 8.36 -10.29
C GLY A 182 3.41 7.66 -11.11
N GLY A 183 4.47 7.17 -10.48
CA GLY A 183 5.52 6.40 -11.14
C GLY A 183 4.96 5.20 -11.92
N PHE A 184 4.14 4.36 -11.28
CA PHE A 184 3.54 3.21 -11.96
C PHE A 184 2.53 3.61 -13.06
N LEU A 185 1.88 4.77 -12.95
CA LEU A 185 1.03 5.29 -14.02
C LEU A 185 1.83 5.88 -15.19
N THR A 186 3.12 6.18 -15.02
CA THR A 186 3.92 6.87 -16.05
C THR A 186 4.03 6.07 -17.35
N PRO A 187 4.42 4.77 -17.36
CA PRO A 187 4.52 4.02 -18.60
C PRO A 187 3.18 3.90 -19.31
N PRO A 188 2.07 3.40 -18.71
CA PRO A 188 0.80 3.28 -19.43
C PRO A 188 0.26 4.60 -20.00
N LEU A 189 0.56 5.73 -19.34
CA LEU A 189 0.12 7.05 -19.80
C LEU A 189 0.97 7.61 -20.94
N LEU A 190 2.28 7.37 -20.95
CA LEU A 190 3.19 7.94 -21.94
C LEU A 190 3.62 6.96 -23.03
N SER A 191 3.60 5.65 -22.79
CA SER A 191 4.09 4.66 -23.73
C SER A 191 3.05 4.34 -24.79
N ASN A 192 3.44 4.45 -26.05
CA ASN A 192 2.75 3.76 -27.14
C ASN A 192 2.81 2.24 -26.89
N SER A 193 1.91 1.48 -27.51
CA SER A 193 1.72 0.02 -27.38
C SER A 193 2.95 -0.87 -27.72
N GLN A 194 4.13 -0.29 -27.91
CA GLN A 194 5.39 -0.95 -28.24
C GLN A 194 6.56 -0.57 -27.30
N ALA A 195 6.30 -0.10 -26.07
CA ALA A 195 7.40 0.15 -25.14
C ALA A 195 8.23 -1.12 -24.92
N HIS A 196 9.48 -1.07 -25.41
CA HIS A 196 10.41 -2.19 -25.40
C HIS A 196 10.58 -2.73 -23.97
N PRO A 197 10.36 -4.04 -23.72
CA PRO A 197 10.27 -4.60 -22.36
C PRO A 197 11.50 -4.35 -21.49
N TRP A 198 12.68 -4.26 -22.11
CA TRP A 198 13.91 -3.90 -21.40
C TRP A 198 13.80 -2.54 -20.70
N ILE A 199 13.25 -1.53 -21.38
CA ILE A 199 13.13 -0.17 -20.83
C ILE A 199 12.10 -0.18 -19.70
N LEU A 200 10.94 -0.81 -19.92
CA LEU A 200 9.88 -0.89 -18.91
C LEU A 200 10.38 -1.62 -17.65
N PHE A 201 11.00 -2.79 -17.78
CA PHE A 201 11.43 -3.56 -16.61
C PHE A 201 12.62 -2.90 -15.88
N SER A 202 13.55 -2.26 -16.61
CA SER A 202 14.59 -1.44 -15.98
C SER A 202 14.00 -0.26 -15.20
N TYR A 203 12.98 0.39 -15.75
CA TYR A 203 12.26 1.47 -15.08
C TYR A 203 11.56 0.98 -13.80
N LEU A 204 10.81 -0.12 -13.87
CA LEU A 204 10.14 -0.71 -12.70
C LEU A 204 11.15 -1.11 -11.63
N LEU A 205 12.29 -1.70 -12.02
CA LEU A 205 13.35 -2.06 -11.09
C LEU A 205 13.91 -0.83 -10.36
N LEU A 206 14.18 0.26 -11.08
CA LEU A 206 14.65 1.49 -10.48
C LEU A 206 13.61 2.08 -9.51
N LEU A 207 12.34 2.07 -9.91
CA LEU A 207 11.22 2.56 -9.11
C LEU A 207 11.02 1.74 -7.83
N ASP A 208 11.10 0.41 -7.93
CA ASP A 208 11.00 -0.51 -6.80
C ASP A 208 12.18 -0.35 -5.84
N LEU A 209 13.41 -0.26 -6.34
CA LEU A 209 14.59 -0.03 -5.49
C LEU A 209 14.47 1.29 -4.72
N GLY A 210 14.01 2.36 -5.38
CA GLY A 210 13.75 3.65 -4.75
C GLY A 210 12.66 3.55 -3.67
N SER A 211 11.53 2.93 -4.00
CA SER A 211 10.40 2.76 -3.07
C SER A 211 10.78 1.91 -1.85
N LEU A 212 11.45 0.77 -2.07
CA LEU A 212 11.87 -0.13 -1.01
C LEU A 212 12.96 0.50 -0.13
N ALA A 213 13.87 1.31 -0.70
CA ALA A 213 14.85 2.06 0.09
C ALA A 213 14.18 3.09 1.01
N VAL A 214 13.15 3.80 0.52
CA VAL A 214 12.34 4.72 1.34
C VAL A 214 11.56 3.95 2.41
N ALA A 215 10.91 2.85 2.03
CA ALA A 215 10.11 2.03 2.92
C ALA A 215 10.94 1.38 4.03
N ALA A 216 12.18 0.94 3.75
CA ALA A 216 13.06 0.31 4.72
C ALA A 216 13.52 1.27 5.85
N ARG A 217 13.65 2.57 5.57
CA ARG A 217 14.07 3.57 6.57
C ARG A 217 13.02 3.89 7.62
N ARG A 218 11.73 3.71 7.29
CA ARG A 218 10.59 4.06 8.16
C ARG A 218 9.59 2.92 8.39
N GLN A 219 9.90 1.72 7.89
CA GLN A 219 9.04 0.54 7.89
C GLN A 219 7.62 0.78 7.36
N TRP A 220 7.52 1.57 6.29
CA TRP A 220 6.25 1.87 5.65
C TRP A 220 5.75 0.71 4.79
N VAL A 221 4.95 -0.16 5.40
CA VAL A 221 4.34 -1.35 4.75
C VAL A 221 3.53 -1.01 3.50
N LEU A 222 2.84 0.14 3.50
CA LEU A 222 2.05 0.61 2.36
C LEU A 222 2.89 0.72 1.07
N LEU A 223 4.12 1.24 1.17
CA LEU A 223 5.00 1.40 0.00
C LEU A 223 5.49 0.06 -0.54
N LYS A 224 5.83 -0.89 0.34
CA LYS A 224 6.24 -2.25 -0.05
C LYS A 224 5.12 -2.95 -0.82
N GLY A 225 3.88 -2.82 -0.34
CA GLY A 225 2.69 -3.39 -0.99
C GLY A 225 2.34 -2.73 -2.32
N LEU A 226 2.38 -1.39 -2.38
CA LEU A 226 2.12 -0.64 -3.62
C LEU A 226 3.20 -0.92 -4.68
N ALA A 227 4.46 -1.01 -4.28
CA ALA A 227 5.57 -1.38 -5.17
C ALA A 227 5.32 -2.75 -5.81
N PHE A 228 5.03 -3.76 -4.98
CA PHE A 228 4.72 -5.10 -5.47
C PHE A 228 3.52 -5.12 -6.40
N ALA A 229 2.41 -4.46 -6.02
CA ALA A 229 1.19 -4.45 -6.83
C ALA A 229 1.40 -3.75 -8.18
N GLY A 230 2.07 -2.59 -8.19
CA GLY A 230 2.37 -1.86 -9.42
C GLY A 230 3.25 -2.66 -10.37
N THR A 231 4.33 -3.26 -9.85
CA THR A 231 5.22 -4.11 -10.64
C THR A 231 4.53 -5.36 -11.13
N ALA A 232 3.72 -6.04 -10.31
CA ALA A 232 2.95 -7.21 -10.72
C ALA A 232 1.98 -6.86 -11.86
N ILE A 233 1.19 -5.80 -11.73
CA ILE A 233 0.21 -5.39 -12.74
C ILE A 233 0.90 -5.04 -14.07
N LEU A 234 1.97 -4.23 -14.04
CA LEU A 234 2.64 -3.81 -15.26
C LEU A 234 3.48 -4.93 -15.89
N PHE A 235 4.06 -5.81 -15.08
CA PHE A 235 4.72 -7.01 -15.59
C PHE A 235 3.70 -7.93 -16.27
N ALA A 236 2.51 -8.12 -15.67
CA ALA A 236 1.41 -8.89 -16.25
C ALA A 236 0.93 -8.30 -17.59
N ALA A 237 0.70 -6.98 -17.61
CA ALA A 237 0.29 -6.27 -18.81
C ALA A 237 1.36 -6.39 -19.91
N ALA A 238 2.64 -6.31 -19.55
CA ALA A 238 3.73 -6.51 -20.49
C ALA A 238 3.71 -7.93 -21.07
N ILE A 239 3.71 -8.99 -20.24
CA ILE A 239 3.71 -10.36 -20.76
C ILE A 239 2.45 -10.71 -21.58
N ALA A 240 1.30 -10.10 -21.29
CA ALA A 240 0.07 -10.30 -22.03
C ALA A 240 0.03 -9.55 -23.37
N GLY A 241 0.72 -8.41 -23.46
CA GLY A 241 0.77 -7.59 -24.68
C GLY A 241 1.65 -8.16 -25.79
N TYR A 242 2.58 -9.06 -25.48
CA TYR A 242 3.49 -9.66 -26.46
C TYR A 242 3.02 -11.05 -26.88
N HIS A 243 2.92 -11.28 -28.19
CA HIS A 243 2.54 -12.58 -28.79
C HIS A 243 3.56 -13.70 -28.51
N ALA A 244 4.80 -13.34 -28.16
CA ALA A 244 5.85 -14.29 -27.79
C ALA A 244 6.56 -13.85 -26.50
N PRO A 245 7.00 -14.79 -25.64
CA PRO A 245 7.75 -14.47 -24.43
C PRO A 245 9.04 -13.72 -24.77
N HIS A 246 9.09 -12.44 -24.46
CA HIS A 246 10.26 -11.61 -24.69
C HIS A 246 11.39 -11.96 -23.70
N PRO A 247 12.68 -12.05 -24.12
CA PRO A 247 13.78 -12.55 -23.28
C PRO A 247 14.04 -11.72 -22.01
N ALA A 248 13.63 -10.45 -21.99
CA ALA A 248 13.72 -9.62 -20.79
C ALA A 248 12.89 -10.17 -19.61
N ALA A 249 11.69 -10.72 -19.87
CA ALA A 249 10.79 -11.16 -18.81
C ALA A 249 11.40 -12.23 -17.88
N PRO A 250 11.96 -13.35 -18.39
CA PRO A 250 12.60 -14.35 -17.53
C PRO A 250 13.89 -13.86 -16.85
N ILE A 251 14.51 -12.77 -17.32
CA ILE A 251 15.70 -12.18 -16.69
C ILE A 251 15.31 -11.26 -15.54
N PHE A 252 14.30 -10.41 -15.72
CA PHE A 252 13.87 -9.47 -14.68
C PHE A 252 13.00 -10.11 -13.59
N LEU A 253 12.23 -11.16 -13.92
CA LEU A 253 11.40 -11.87 -12.95
C LEU A 253 12.16 -12.35 -11.69
N PRO A 254 13.33 -13.04 -11.80
CA PRO A 254 14.09 -13.44 -10.61
C PRO A 254 14.67 -12.24 -9.85
N ILE A 255 14.95 -11.12 -10.53
CA ILE A 255 15.42 -9.89 -9.88
C ILE A 255 14.30 -9.27 -9.04
N PHE A 256 13.09 -9.14 -9.61
CA PHE A 256 11.90 -8.70 -8.87
C PHE A 256 11.60 -9.63 -7.69
N PHE A 257 11.66 -10.95 -7.92
CA PHE A 257 11.52 -11.92 -6.84
C PHE A 257 12.52 -11.66 -5.71
N ALA A 258 13.80 -11.46 -6.02
CA ALA A 258 14.86 -11.28 -5.03
C ALA A 258 14.66 -10.01 -4.18
N ILE A 259 14.31 -8.87 -4.79
CA ILE A 259 14.11 -7.62 -4.04
C ILE A 259 12.89 -7.70 -3.12
N PHE A 260 11.78 -8.30 -3.56
CA PHE A 260 10.58 -8.47 -2.73
C PHE A 260 10.75 -9.57 -1.69
N PHE A 261 11.49 -10.64 -2.01
CA PHE A 261 11.88 -11.67 -1.06
C PHE A 261 12.69 -11.05 0.08
N ALA A 262 13.76 -10.31 -0.23
CA ALA A 262 14.57 -9.61 0.75
C ALA A 262 13.73 -8.64 1.61
N SER A 263 12.83 -7.88 0.98
CA SER A 263 11.91 -6.98 1.71
C SER A 263 10.92 -7.74 2.61
N SER A 264 10.58 -8.99 2.30
CA SER A 264 9.63 -9.79 3.08
C SER A 264 10.23 -10.43 4.34
N LEU A 265 11.56 -10.61 4.40
CA LEU A 265 12.26 -11.33 5.47
C LEU A 265 12.02 -10.76 6.87
N ASN A 266 11.78 -9.46 6.97
CA ASN A 266 11.77 -8.76 8.27
C ASN A 266 10.37 -8.59 8.88
N GLU A 267 9.31 -8.45 8.07
CA GLU A 267 8.05 -7.87 8.56
C GLU A 267 6.76 -8.40 7.92
N LEU A 268 6.79 -8.96 6.70
CA LEU A 268 5.58 -9.13 5.88
C LEU A 268 5.40 -10.56 5.36
N PRO A 269 4.78 -11.47 6.15
CA PRO A 269 4.56 -12.84 5.71
C PRO A 269 3.62 -12.92 4.50
N TRP A 270 2.61 -12.05 4.41
CA TRP A 270 1.68 -12.03 3.27
C TRP A 270 2.38 -11.64 1.96
N LEU A 271 3.35 -10.72 2.00
CA LEU A 271 4.11 -10.29 0.82
C LEU A 271 4.96 -11.45 0.29
N ALA A 272 5.51 -12.27 1.19
CA ALA A 272 6.25 -13.47 0.80
C ALA A 272 5.37 -14.48 0.07
N TRP A 273 4.14 -14.72 0.54
CA TRP A 273 3.18 -15.59 -0.13
C TRP A 273 2.81 -15.06 -1.52
N LEU A 274 2.47 -13.77 -1.62
CA LEU A 274 2.14 -13.16 -2.91
C LEU A 274 3.33 -13.19 -3.88
N ASN A 275 4.54 -12.91 -3.40
CA ASN A 275 5.75 -12.94 -4.23
C ASN A 275 6.05 -14.35 -4.76
N ALA A 276 5.96 -15.37 -3.91
CA ALA A 276 6.14 -16.77 -4.33
C ALA A 276 5.08 -17.19 -5.35
N PHE A 277 3.81 -16.88 -5.07
CA PHE A 277 2.69 -17.19 -5.96
C PHE A 277 2.82 -16.49 -7.32
N TRP A 278 3.12 -15.20 -7.30
CA TRP A 278 3.31 -14.39 -8.51
C TRP A 278 4.47 -14.92 -9.38
N CYS A 279 5.60 -15.25 -8.74
CA CYS A 279 6.77 -15.81 -9.40
C CYS A 279 6.45 -17.15 -10.07
N LEU A 280 5.74 -18.05 -9.38
CA LEU A 280 5.29 -19.33 -9.93
C LEU A 280 4.39 -19.15 -11.15
N ILE A 281 3.37 -18.28 -11.06
CA ILE A 281 2.48 -18.01 -12.20
C ILE A 281 3.26 -17.48 -13.41
N CYS A 282 4.14 -16.51 -13.20
CA CYS A 282 4.89 -15.91 -14.29
C CYS A 282 5.85 -16.92 -14.94
N PHE A 283 6.55 -17.74 -14.16
CA PHE A 283 7.43 -18.78 -14.71
C PHE A 283 6.66 -19.89 -15.43
N TRP A 284 5.46 -20.24 -14.95
CA TRP A 284 4.58 -21.17 -15.65
C TRP A 284 4.19 -20.65 -17.03
N ILE A 285 3.78 -19.38 -17.12
CA ILE A 285 3.41 -18.75 -18.40
C ILE A 285 4.63 -18.62 -19.34
N LEU A 286 5.79 -18.20 -18.81
CA LEU A 286 6.95 -17.84 -19.62
C LEU A 286 7.80 -19.02 -20.08
N LEU A 287 8.04 -20.00 -19.19
CA LEU A 287 9.03 -21.05 -19.43
C LEU A 287 8.44 -22.44 -19.58
N ASP A 288 7.35 -22.77 -18.89
CA ASP A 288 6.82 -24.14 -18.87
C ASP A 288 6.30 -24.60 -20.24
N GLN A 289 5.73 -23.67 -21.01
CA GLN A 289 5.31 -23.90 -22.41
C GLN A 289 6.47 -24.32 -23.32
N LYS A 290 7.67 -23.78 -23.09
CA LYS A 290 8.85 -23.93 -23.97
C LYS A 290 9.84 -24.97 -23.46
N TYR A 291 9.99 -25.06 -22.13
CA TYR A 291 10.93 -25.90 -21.42
C TYR A 291 10.20 -26.55 -20.23
N PRO A 292 9.43 -27.62 -20.45
CA PRO A 292 8.53 -28.17 -19.43
C PRO A 292 9.21 -28.55 -18.10
N GLY A 293 10.49 -28.93 -18.12
CA GLY A 293 11.27 -29.24 -16.90
C GLY A 293 11.75 -28.02 -16.10
N SER A 294 11.77 -26.82 -16.70
CA SER A 294 12.29 -25.61 -16.06
C SER A 294 11.43 -25.14 -14.89
N PHE A 295 10.11 -25.36 -14.95
CA PHE A 295 9.18 -24.99 -13.88
C PHE A 295 9.47 -25.75 -12.57
N ALA A 296 9.84 -27.03 -12.66
CA ALA A 296 10.23 -27.82 -11.49
C ALA A 296 11.50 -27.26 -10.82
N LEU A 297 12.50 -26.86 -11.62
CA LEU A 297 13.72 -26.24 -11.11
C LEU A 297 13.44 -24.93 -10.38
N VAL A 298 12.56 -24.08 -10.92
CA VAL A 298 12.10 -22.85 -10.25
C VAL A 298 11.43 -23.18 -8.92
N CYS A 299 10.53 -24.17 -8.89
CA CYS A 299 9.86 -24.61 -7.68
C CYS A 299 10.86 -25.05 -6.60
N PHE A 300 11.89 -25.82 -6.96
CA PHE A 300 12.95 -26.22 -6.02
C PHE A 300 13.83 -25.04 -5.59
N GLY A 301 14.12 -24.09 -6.48
CA GLY A 301 14.84 -22.87 -6.15
C GLY A 301 14.09 -22.02 -5.12
N LEU A 302 12.79 -21.81 -5.34
CA LEU A 302 11.91 -21.13 -4.37
C LEU A 302 11.85 -21.90 -3.05
N ALA A 303 11.71 -23.23 -3.11
CA ALA A 303 11.72 -24.08 -1.92
C ALA A 303 13.01 -23.93 -1.10
N ALA A 304 14.16 -23.88 -1.76
CA ALA A 304 15.44 -23.65 -1.11
C ALA A 304 15.52 -22.25 -0.47
N CYS A 305 15.15 -21.18 -1.21
CA CYS A 305 15.18 -19.81 -0.70
C CYS A 305 14.33 -19.64 0.56
N TYR A 306 13.06 -20.06 0.51
CA TYR A 306 12.15 -19.96 1.65
C TYR A 306 12.50 -20.95 2.77
N GLY A 307 13.04 -22.13 2.42
CA GLY A 307 13.51 -23.12 3.38
C GLY A 307 14.66 -22.59 4.22
N ILE A 308 15.66 -21.98 3.59
CA ILE A 308 16.79 -21.32 4.27
C ILE A 308 16.28 -20.16 5.13
N ALA A 309 15.39 -19.31 4.60
CA ALA A 309 14.81 -18.20 5.36
C ALA A 309 14.03 -18.66 6.61
N SER A 310 13.40 -19.83 6.56
CA SER A 310 12.68 -20.41 7.72
C SER A 310 13.59 -20.84 8.88
N GLN A 311 14.87 -21.13 8.59
CA GLN A 311 15.87 -21.52 9.59
C GLN A 311 16.56 -20.32 10.27
N GLY A 312 16.41 -19.12 9.72
CA GLY A 312 17.01 -17.90 10.27
C GLY A 312 16.38 -17.39 11.56
N ASN A 313 16.95 -16.30 12.09
CA ASN A 313 16.52 -15.61 13.33
C ASN A 313 15.22 -14.79 13.20
N ALA A 314 14.39 -15.03 12.18
CA ALA A 314 13.14 -14.30 11.98
C ALA A 314 12.12 -14.59 13.09
N ARG A 315 11.14 -13.68 13.29
CA ARG A 315 10.03 -13.90 14.24
C ARG A 315 9.33 -15.23 13.93
N GLN A 316 8.90 -15.95 14.96
CA GLN A 316 8.34 -17.31 14.83
C GLN A 316 7.21 -17.43 13.79
N ALA A 317 6.34 -16.42 13.66
CA ALA A 317 5.28 -16.37 12.66
C ALA A 317 5.76 -16.20 11.21
N LEU A 318 6.90 -15.52 10.99
CA LEU A 318 7.54 -15.42 9.66
C LEU A 318 8.21 -16.74 9.28
N ARG A 319 8.86 -17.39 10.26
CA ARG A 319 9.52 -18.68 10.05
C ARG A 319 8.54 -19.77 9.65
N SER A 320 7.39 -19.86 10.31
CA SER A 320 6.34 -20.82 9.90
C SER A 320 5.84 -20.51 8.49
N GLY A 321 5.57 -19.24 8.16
CA GLY A 321 5.18 -18.82 6.82
C GLY A 321 6.19 -19.26 5.74
N PHE A 322 7.47 -18.95 5.92
CA PHE A 322 8.52 -19.34 4.96
C PHE A 322 8.65 -20.86 4.83
N TYR A 323 8.61 -21.58 5.95
CA TYR A 323 8.63 -23.04 5.93
C TYR A 323 7.49 -23.62 5.08
N MET A 324 6.28 -23.06 5.21
CA MET A 324 5.12 -23.51 4.46
C MET A 324 5.23 -23.22 2.96
N ILE A 325 5.71 -22.02 2.59
CA ILE A 325 5.98 -21.69 1.19
C ILE A 325 7.01 -22.67 0.62
N ALA A 326 8.06 -22.96 1.38
CA ALA A 326 9.12 -23.88 0.96
C ALA A 326 8.59 -25.28 0.64
N HIS A 327 7.78 -25.83 1.55
CA HIS A 327 7.16 -27.13 1.34
C HIS A 327 6.17 -27.13 0.17
N ALA A 328 5.38 -26.07 0.01
CA ALA A 328 4.42 -25.97 -1.07
C ALA A 328 5.15 -25.95 -2.42
N CYS A 329 6.20 -25.14 -2.54
CA CYS A 329 7.02 -25.08 -3.74
C CYS A 329 7.71 -26.42 -4.02
N ALA A 330 8.29 -27.07 -3.01
CA ALA A 330 8.90 -28.40 -3.19
C ALA A 330 7.89 -29.44 -3.68
N GLY A 331 6.69 -29.45 -3.10
CA GLY A 331 5.60 -30.33 -3.52
C GLY A 331 5.21 -30.10 -4.97
N ILE A 332 4.98 -28.85 -5.36
CA ILE A 332 4.65 -28.46 -6.75
C ILE A 332 5.78 -28.85 -7.72
N GLY A 333 7.04 -28.72 -7.31
CA GLY A 333 8.20 -29.13 -8.12
C GLY A 333 8.25 -30.63 -8.38
N VAL A 334 8.03 -31.45 -7.34
CA VAL A 334 8.01 -32.92 -7.48
C VAL A 334 6.80 -33.36 -8.32
N LEU A 335 5.63 -32.78 -8.08
CA LEU A 335 4.43 -32.94 -8.92
C LEU A 335 4.75 -32.77 -10.40
N ARG A 336 5.40 -31.66 -10.73
CA ARG A 336 5.76 -31.36 -12.11
C ARG A 336 6.70 -32.41 -12.69
N LEU A 337 7.72 -32.85 -11.95
CA LEU A 337 8.61 -33.91 -12.44
C LEU A 337 7.89 -35.24 -12.66
N LEU A 338 6.97 -35.61 -11.77
CA LEU A 338 6.15 -36.82 -11.92
C LEU A 338 5.24 -36.72 -13.14
N ALA A 339 4.61 -35.57 -13.35
CA ALA A 339 3.79 -35.31 -14.53
C ALA A 339 4.61 -35.42 -15.83
N LEU A 340 5.83 -34.87 -15.87
CA LEU A 340 6.71 -34.98 -17.04
C LEU A 340 7.21 -36.40 -17.29
N TRP A 341 7.58 -37.11 -16.22
CA TRP A 341 7.93 -38.52 -16.30
C TRP A 341 6.76 -39.33 -16.87
N ALA A 342 5.55 -39.11 -16.36
CA ALA A 342 4.33 -39.76 -16.81
C ALA A 342 4.02 -39.46 -18.28
N ILE A 343 4.15 -38.20 -18.72
CA ILE A 343 3.99 -37.80 -20.13
C ILE A 343 4.99 -38.54 -21.03
N GLY A 344 6.24 -38.68 -20.58
CA GLY A 344 7.31 -39.36 -21.34
C GLY A 344 7.12 -40.88 -21.47
N HIS A 345 6.42 -41.51 -20.52
CA HIS A 345 6.27 -42.97 -20.46
C HIS A 345 4.86 -43.48 -20.82
N SER A 346 3.89 -42.58 -21.07
CA SER A 346 2.50 -42.96 -21.37
C SER A 346 2.08 -42.71 -22.82
N SER A 347 1.16 -43.56 -23.29
CA SER A 347 0.56 -43.45 -24.62
C SER A 347 -0.26 -42.15 -24.75
N PRO A 348 -0.37 -41.54 -25.95
CA PRO A 348 -1.11 -40.27 -26.14
C PRO A 348 -2.54 -40.26 -25.61
N LEU A 349 -3.21 -41.43 -25.65
CA LEU A 349 -4.59 -41.60 -25.17
C LEU A 349 -4.70 -41.60 -23.64
N THR A 350 -3.65 -42.03 -22.93
CA THR A 350 -3.64 -42.13 -21.46
C THR A 350 -2.95 -40.97 -20.76
N ARG A 351 -2.18 -40.14 -21.48
CA ARG A 351 -1.41 -39.00 -20.93
C ARG A 351 -2.24 -38.05 -20.08
N ALA A 352 -3.38 -37.59 -20.60
CA ALA A 352 -4.20 -36.59 -19.92
C ALA A 352 -4.79 -37.14 -18.61
N SER A 353 -5.30 -38.38 -18.65
CA SER A 353 -5.86 -39.06 -17.49
C SER A 353 -4.79 -39.35 -16.42
N LEU A 354 -3.62 -39.83 -16.84
CA LEU A 354 -2.50 -40.14 -15.95
C LEU A 354 -1.91 -38.88 -15.27
N VAL A 355 -1.74 -37.78 -16.01
CA VAL A 355 -1.24 -36.52 -15.45
C VAL A 355 -2.22 -35.93 -14.44
N SER A 356 -3.53 -35.90 -14.76
CA SER A 356 -4.54 -35.36 -13.83
C SER A 356 -4.63 -36.18 -12.54
N GLU A 357 -4.55 -37.50 -12.63
CA GLU A 357 -4.57 -38.40 -11.48
C GLU A 357 -3.31 -38.24 -10.61
N LEU A 358 -2.11 -38.18 -11.22
CA LEU A 358 -0.87 -37.97 -10.48
C LEU A 358 -0.85 -36.62 -9.78
N ASP A 359 -1.38 -35.58 -10.42
CA ASP A 359 -1.52 -34.25 -9.83
C ASP A 359 -2.40 -34.27 -8.58
N SER A 360 -3.57 -34.92 -8.68
CA SER A 360 -4.53 -35.02 -7.57
C SER A 360 -4.01 -35.92 -6.44
N THR A 361 -3.35 -37.04 -6.77
CA THR A 361 -2.83 -38.01 -5.78
C THR A 361 -1.67 -37.45 -4.97
N PHE A 362 -0.74 -36.76 -5.62
CA PHE A 362 0.37 -36.15 -4.91
C PHE A 362 -0.08 -34.97 -4.06
N LEU A 363 -1.00 -34.13 -4.55
CA LEU A 363 -1.56 -33.04 -3.75
C LEU A 363 -2.28 -33.57 -2.49
N ALA A 364 -2.95 -34.73 -2.61
CA ALA A 364 -3.51 -35.46 -1.49
C ALA A 364 -2.43 -35.95 -0.49
N LEU A 365 -1.37 -36.60 -0.99
CA LEU A 365 -0.27 -37.11 -0.17
C LEU A 365 0.45 -35.97 0.57
N TYR A 366 0.69 -34.85 -0.13
CA TYR A 366 1.27 -33.64 0.43
C TYR A 366 0.37 -33.02 1.51
N ALA A 367 -0.95 -32.97 1.31
CA ALA A 367 -1.89 -32.51 2.32
C ALA A 367 -1.85 -33.38 3.59
N VAL A 368 -1.81 -34.71 3.44
CA VAL A 368 -1.68 -35.65 4.58
C VAL A 368 -0.36 -35.45 5.32
N LEU A 369 0.76 -35.31 4.60
CA LEU A 369 2.06 -35.04 5.19
C LEU A 369 2.07 -33.71 5.96
N MET A 370 1.48 -32.66 5.39
CA MET A 370 1.34 -31.36 6.04
C MET A 370 0.49 -31.45 7.31
N ILE A 371 -0.65 -32.15 7.27
CA ILE A 371 -1.48 -32.39 8.45
C ILE A 371 -0.69 -33.17 9.51
N ALA A 372 0.06 -34.21 9.13
CA ALA A 372 0.87 -35.00 10.05
C ALA A 372 1.98 -34.18 10.73
N LEU A 373 2.72 -33.37 9.96
CA LEU A 373 3.75 -32.46 10.47
C LEU A 373 3.15 -31.35 11.33
N ALA A 374 1.99 -30.80 10.94
CA ALA A 374 1.28 -29.77 11.68
C ALA A 374 0.82 -30.27 13.05
N VAL A 375 0.31 -31.49 13.09
CA VAL A 375 -0.10 -32.19 14.31
C VAL A 375 1.10 -32.49 15.20
N ALA A 376 2.22 -32.98 14.62
CA ALA A 376 3.46 -33.22 15.36
C ALA A 376 4.06 -31.93 15.96
N ARG A 377 3.90 -30.79 15.28
CA ARG A 377 4.43 -29.48 15.69
C ARG A 377 3.44 -28.60 16.46
N ARG A 378 2.23 -29.09 16.72
CA ARG A 378 1.12 -28.37 17.39
C ARG A 378 0.75 -27.02 16.72
N SER A 379 1.03 -26.84 15.43
CA SER A 379 0.64 -25.62 14.71
C SER A 379 -0.83 -25.69 14.29
N VAL A 380 -1.64 -24.69 14.66
CA VAL A 380 -3.05 -24.58 14.23
C VAL A 380 -3.14 -24.17 12.76
N LEU A 381 -2.25 -23.27 12.34
CA LEU A 381 -2.23 -22.70 10.99
C LEU A 381 -1.83 -23.75 9.94
N ASP A 382 -0.86 -24.60 10.26
CA ASP A 382 -0.40 -25.68 9.37
C ASP A 382 -1.50 -26.74 9.20
N ARG A 383 -2.30 -27.00 10.25
CA ARG A 383 -3.45 -27.91 10.19
C ARG A 383 -4.56 -27.35 9.31
N ALA A 384 -4.88 -26.06 9.46
CA ALA A 384 -5.88 -25.39 8.66
C ALA A 384 -5.52 -25.42 7.16
N ILE A 385 -4.27 -25.11 6.82
CA ILE A 385 -3.81 -25.13 5.43
C ILE A 385 -3.79 -26.55 4.86
N GLY A 386 -3.31 -27.55 5.61
CA GLY A 386 -3.38 -28.95 5.19
C GLY A 386 -4.81 -29.41 4.90
N LEU A 387 -5.77 -29.03 5.76
CA LEU A 387 -7.21 -29.31 5.55
C LEU A 387 -7.78 -28.55 4.35
N THR A 388 -7.38 -27.30 4.12
CA THR A 388 -7.80 -26.53 2.94
C THR A 388 -7.30 -27.18 1.64
N VAL A 389 -6.03 -27.59 1.59
CA VAL A 389 -5.46 -28.29 0.43
C VAL A 389 -6.16 -29.62 0.19
N LEU A 390 -6.40 -30.40 1.26
CA LEU A 390 -7.17 -31.64 1.18
C LEU A 390 -8.60 -31.40 0.66
N GLY A 391 -9.25 -30.32 1.11
CA GLY A 391 -10.56 -29.90 0.62
C GLY A 391 -10.54 -29.59 -0.88
N ILE A 392 -9.54 -28.86 -1.36
CA ILE A 392 -9.36 -28.55 -2.80
C ILE A 392 -9.19 -29.85 -3.61
N VAL A 393 -8.40 -30.81 -3.12
CA VAL A 393 -8.21 -32.12 -3.77
C VAL A 393 -9.54 -32.86 -3.89
N ILE A 394 -10.30 -32.94 -2.79
CA ILE A 394 -11.61 -33.60 -2.79
C ILE A 394 -12.54 -32.90 -3.78
N THR A 395 -12.63 -31.57 -3.74
CA THR A 395 -13.49 -30.81 -4.65
C THR A 395 -13.09 -31.00 -6.11
N LYS A 396 -11.79 -30.97 -6.45
CA LYS A 396 -11.31 -31.22 -7.81
C LYS A 396 -11.66 -32.65 -8.26
N LEU A 397 -11.47 -33.65 -7.39
CA LEU A 397 -11.76 -35.03 -7.70
C LEU A 397 -13.23 -35.19 -8.14
N TYR A 398 -14.16 -34.70 -7.31
CA TYR A 398 -15.60 -34.87 -7.54
C TYR A 398 -16.14 -33.99 -8.69
N LEU A 399 -15.66 -32.76 -8.82
CA LEU A 399 -16.21 -31.81 -9.79
C LEU A 399 -15.60 -31.93 -11.19
N TYR A 400 -14.37 -32.41 -11.29
CA TYR A 400 -13.62 -32.39 -12.54
C TYR A 400 -13.09 -33.77 -12.94
N ASP A 401 -12.35 -34.44 -12.04
CA ASP A 401 -11.67 -35.70 -12.38
C ASP A 401 -12.68 -36.84 -12.65
N VAL A 402 -13.78 -36.94 -11.88
CA VAL A 402 -14.85 -37.94 -12.10
C VAL A 402 -15.42 -37.94 -13.52
N TRP A 403 -15.49 -36.75 -14.14
CA TRP A 403 -16.14 -36.55 -15.43
C TRP A 403 -15.17 -36.65 -16.61
N ARG A 404 -13.86 -36.55 -16.36
CA ARG A 404 -12.82 -36.49 -17.40
C ARG A 404 -11.85 -37.67 -17.40
N LEU A 405 -11.67 -38.35 -16.26
CA LEU A 405 -10.78 -39.51 -16.17
C LEU A 405 -11.43 -40.75 -16.79
N ASP A 406 -10.62 -41.59 -17.43
CA ASP A 406 -11.06 -42.93 -17.79
C ASP A 406 -11.42 -43.73 -16.54
N ARG A 407 -12.35 -44.68 -16.72
CA ARG A 407 -12.93 -45.47 -15.63
C ARG A 407 -11.90 -46.10 -14.70
N PHE A 408 -10.77 -46.57 -15.25
CA PHE A 408 -9.68 -47.14 -14.46
C PHE A 408 -9.06 -46.11 -13.49
N TYR A 409 -8.69 -44.93 -14.01
CA TYR A 409 -8.05 -43.85 -13.24
C TYR A 409 -8.99 -43.20 -12.23
N CYS A 410 -10.29 -43.16 -12.53
CA CYS A 410 -11.31 -42.70 -11.59
C CYS A 410 -11.39 -43.64 -10.37
N ILE A 411 -11.40 -44.96 -10.60
CA ILE A 411 -11.45 -45.97 -9.52
C ILE A 411 -10.18 -45.90 -8.65
N SER A 412 -8.99 -45.86 -9.25
CA SER A 412 -7.73 -45.76 -8.49
C SER A 412 -7.63 -44.45 -7.70
N ALA A 413 -8.08 -43.32 -8.25
CA ALA A 413 -8.10 -42.04 -7.54
C ALA A 413 -9.02 -42.07 -6.30
N PHE A 414 -10.22 -42.66 -6.40
CA PHE A 414 -11.12 -42.81 -5.26
C PHE A 414 -10.55 -43.72 -4.16
N VAL A 415 -9.96 -44.85 -4.56
CA VAL A 415 -9.32 -45.78 -3.62
C VAL A 415 -8.13 -45.12 -2.93
N GLY A 416 -7.26 -44.46 -3.69
CA GLY A 416 -6.09 -43.75 -3.17
C GLY A 416 -6.47 -42.62 -2.21
N LEU A 417 -7.43 -41.78 -2.58
CA LEU A 417 -7.94 -40.73 -1.70
C LEU A 417 -8.57 -41.32 -0.42
N GLY A 418 -9.35 -42.40 -0.54
CA GLY A 418 -9.95 -43.08 0.62
C GLY A 418 -8.92 -43.57 1.63
N VAL A 419 -7.84 -44.22 1.15
CA VAL A 419 -6.72 -44.66 1.99
C VAL A 419 -6.03 -43.47 2.66
N LEU A 420 -5.79 -42.38 1.92
CA LEU A 420 -5.15 -41.17 2.45
C LEU A 420 -5.99 -40.47 3.51
N LEU A 421 -7.31 -40.40 3.33
CA LEU A 421 -8.23 -39.84 4.33
C LEU A 421 -8.25 -40.67 5.62
N LEU A 422 -8.24 -42.00 5.50
CA LEU A 422 -8.14 -42.90 6.65
C LEU A 422 -6.80 -42.72 7.39
N ALA A 423 -5.69 -42.63 6.65
CA ALA A 423 -4.37 -42.38 7.24
C ALA A 423 -4.31 -41.02 7.95
N ALA A 424 -4.84 -39.96 7.33
CA ALA A 424 -4.93 -38.63 7.95
C ALA A 424 -5.78 -38.65 9.22
N SER A 425 -6.93 -39.33 9.20
CA SER A 425 -7.81 -39.52 10.37
C SER A 425 -7.11 -40.29 11.51
N PHE A 426 -6.37 -41.35 11.17
CA PHE A 426 -5.59 -42.12 12.13
C PHE A 426 -4.50 -41.27 12.78
N VAL A 427 -3.72 -40.51 11.98
CA VAL A 427 -2.70 -39.60 12.50
C VAL A 427 -3.35 -38.54 13.40
N TYR A 428 -4.45 -37.93 12.98
CA TYR A 428 -5.15 -36.92 13.75
C TYR A 428 -5.65 -37.45 15.12
N SER A 429 -6.21 -38.66 15.14
CA SER A 429 -6.68 -39.28 16.38
C SER A 429 -5.54 -39.69 17.32
N ARG A 430 -4.42 -40.21 16.79
CA ARG A 430 -3.27 -40.67 17.60
C ARG A 430 -2.62 -39.56 18.43
N PHE A 431 -2.50 -38.35 17.88
CA PHE A 431 -1.82 -37.23 18.53
C PHE A 431 -2.73 -36.36 19.41
N ARG A 432 -4.06 -36.46 19.25
CA ARG A 432 -5.03 -35.83 20.16
C ARG A 432 -5.03 -36.51 21.54
N SER A 433 -4.62 -37.77 21.62
CA SER A 433 -4.67 -38.60 22.83
C SER A 433 -3.45 -38.51 23.76
N ARG A 434 -2.66 -37.42 23.70
CA ARG A 434 -1.69 -37.09 24.77
C ARG A 434 -2.27 -35.95 25.61
N PRO A 435 -2.90 -36.23 26.77
CA PRO A 435 -3.08 -35.20 27.79
C PRO A 435 -1.70 -34.61 28.10
N GLY A 436 -1.59 -33.28 28.10
CA GLY A 436 -0.46 -32.65 28.77
C GLY A 436 -0.54 -33.04 30.24
N ASN A 437 0.51 -33.69 30.75
CA ASN A 437 0.79 -33.60 32.17
C ASN A 437 1.04 -32.11 32.48
N SER A 438 0.32 -31.67 33.51
CA SER A 438 0.50 -30.46 34.33
C SER A 438 1.88 -29.83 34.29
#